data_AF-A0A1Y1NKP5-F1
#
_entry.id   AF-A0A1Y1NKP5-F1
#
_cell.length_a   1.000
_cell.length_b   1.000
_cell.length_c   1.000
_cell.angle_alpha   90.00
_cell.angle_beta   90.00
_cell.angle_gamma   90.00
#
_symmetry.space_group_name_H-M   'P 1'
#
loop_
_entity.id
_entity.type
_entity.pdbx_description
1 polymer ?
#
loop_
_entity_poly.entity_id
_entity_poly.type
_entity_poly.pdbx_seq_one_letter_code
_entity_poly.pdbx_strand_id
1 'polypeptide(L)'
;SSPWMRVNDNYKDINAASQVKDPRSVYHTYRRVLEKRKEHMDIFVYGDFELVDEQNDKIFAYKRVAGNGDAALVVCNFSTDKVVWSSGFEAREVLVSPTGKQIGDVRAGEIQMGPCEAIALLL
;
A
#
# COMPACT_ATOMS: atom_id res chain seq x y z
N SER A 1 12.96 -0.56 -38.03
CA SER A 1 14.07 -1.12 -37.24
C SER A 1 13.51 -2.15 -36.28
N SER A 2 14.24 -3.24 -36.03
CA SER A 2 13.85 -4.25 -35.02
C SER A 2 14.57 -3.95 -33.70
N PRO A 3 13.92 -4.09 -32.53
CA PRO A 3 14.58 -3.89 -31.25
C PRO A 3 15.67 -4.93 -31.02
N TRP A 4 16.70 -4.58 -30.23
CA TRP A 4 17.83 -5.46 -29.90
C TRP A 4 17.41 -6.73 -29.13
N MET A 5 16.25 -6.66 -28.45
CA MET A 5 15.61 -7.78 -27.77
C MET A 5 14.11 -7.76 -28.05
N ARG A 6 13.50 -8.95 -28.09
CA ARG A 6 12.06 -9.13 -28.29
C ARG A 6 11.28 -8.45 -27.16
N VAL A 7 10.25 -7.68 -27.54
CA VAL A 7 9.28 -7.12 -26.59
C VAL A 7 8.32 -8.24 -26.14
N ASN A 8 7.90 -8.22 -24.87
CA ASN A 8 6.89 -9.16 -24.38
C ASN A 8 5.55 -8.92 -25.08
N ASP A 9 4.87 -9.98 -25.53
CA ASP A 9 3.62 -9.91 -26.29
C ASP A 9 2.49 -9.19 -25.55
N ASN A 10 2.52 -9.19 -24.22
CA ASN A 10 1.53 -8.51 -23.37
C ASN A 10 1.62 -6.98 -23.39
N TYR A 11 2.56 -6.37 -24.14
CA TYR A 11 2.68 -4.90 -24.26
C TYR A 11 1.40 -4.24 -24.79
N LYS A 12 0.56 -4.99 -25.51
CA LYS A 12 -0.74 -4.53 -26.01
C LYS A 12 -1.70 -4.16 -24.87
N ASP A 13 -1.61 -4.90 -23.76
CA ASP A 13 -2.45 -4.72 -22.57
C ASP A 13 -1.70 -3.91 -21.50
N ILE A 14 -0.42 -4.22 -21.27
CA ILE A 14 0.42 -3.60 -20.25
C ILE A 14 1.43 -2.65 -20.90
N ASN A 15 1.10 -1.36 -20.94
CA ASN A 15 2.01 -0.32 -21.41
C ASN A 15 1.78 1.00 -20.68
N ALA A 16 2.78 1.89 -20.73
CA ALA A 16 2.69 3.19 -20.07
C ALA A 16 1.54 4.05 -20.62
N ALA A 17 1.28 4.00 -21.93
CA ALA A 17 0.24 4.85 -22.55
C ALA A 17 -1.17 4.52 -22.03
N SER A 18 -1.48 3.24 -21.79
CA SER A 18 -2.74 2.82 -21.15
C SER A 18 -2.73 3.13 -19.66
N GLN A 19 -1.66 2.78 -18.95
CA GLN A 19 -1.57 2.91 -17.49
C GLN A 19 -1.60 4.37 -17.02
N VAL A 20 -0.97 5.30 -17.74
CA VAL A 20 -0.99 6.74 -17.39
C VAL A 20 -2.41 7.33 -17.47
N LYS A 21 -3.28 6.79 -18.33
CA LYS A 21 -4.65 7.28 -18.52
C LYS A 21 -5.66 6.70 -17.52
N ASP A 22 -5.40 5.49 -17.00
CA ASP A 22 -6.30 4.83 -16.06
C ASP A 22 -5.94 5.17 -14.60
N PRO A 23 -6.77 5.92 -13.85
CA PRO A 23 -6.49 6.27 -12.46
C PRO A 23 -6.37 5.06 -11.53
N ARG A 24 -6.86 3.87 -11.90
CA ARG A 24 -6.77 2.64 -11.09
C ARG A 24 -5.57 1.78 -11.45
N SER A 25 -4.72 2.26 -12.35
CA SER A 25 -3.58 1.51 -12.86
C SER A 25 -2.46 1.35 -11.84
N VAL A 26 -1.55 0.40 -12.11
CA VAL A 26 -0.34 0.20 -11.30
C VAL A 26 0.53 1.46 -11.33
N TYR A 27 0.59 2.15 -12.47
CA TYR A 27 1.31 3.43 -12.58
C TYR A 27 0.79 4.46 -11.56
N HIS A 28 -0.53 4.67 -11.49
CA HIS A 28 -1.12 5.64 -10.55
C HIS A 28 -1.02 5.18 -9.10
N THR A 29 -1.03 3.88 -8.84
CA THR A 29 -0.72 3.35 -7.50
C THR A 29 0.70 3.73 -7.07
N TYR A 30 1.72 3.48 -7.91
CA TYR A 30 3.10 3.91 -7.61
C TYR A 30 3.22 5.42 -7.45
N ARG A 31 2.55 6.18 -8.30
CA ARG A 31 2.54 7.64 -8.22
C ARG A 31 2.04 8.12 -6.85
N ARG A 32 0.88 7.61 -6.39
CA ARG A 32 0.30 7.96 -5.08
C ARG A 32 1.20 7.56 -3.93
N VAL A 33 1.80 6.36 -3.98
CA VAL A 33 2.75 5.90 -2.95
C VAL A 33 3.95 6.85 -2.86
N LEU A 34 4.51 7.26 -3.99
CA LEU A 34 5.66 8.17 -4.02
C LEU A 34 5.28 9.61 -3.61
N GLU A 35 4.08 10.06 -3.94
CA GLU A 35 3.53 11.34 -3.47
C GLU A 35 3.41 11.33 -1.94
N LYS A 36 2.75 10.32 -1.36
CA LYS A 36 2.62 10.18 0.10
C LYS A 36 3.95 9.98 0.82
N ARG A 37 4.89 9.25 0.21
CA ARG A 37 6.26 9.13 0.75
C ARG A 37 6.98 10.48 0.83
N LYS A 38 6.73 11.39 -0.12
CA LYS A 38 7.30 12.75 -0.12
C LYS A 38 6.55 13.68 0.83
N GLU A 39 5.23 13.55 0.95
CA GLU A 39 4.43 14.35 1.87
C GLU A 39 4.75 14.03 3.35
N HIS A 40 5.01 12.77 3.67
CA HIS A 40 5.31 12.31 5.04
C HIS A 40 6.75 11.77 5.15
N MET A 41 7.74 12.58 4.75
CA MET A 41 9.15 12.15 4.74
C MET A 41 9.67 11.73 6.11
N ASP A 42 9.29 12.42 7.17
CA ASP A 42 9.71 12.09 8.54
C ASP A 42 9.26 10.69 8.96
N ILE A 43 8.12 10.22 8.44
CA ILE A 43 7.59 8.88 8.69
C ILE A 43 8.19 7.87 7.70
N PHE A 44 8.00 8.06 6.39
CA PHE A 44 8.31 7.03 5.39
C PHE A 44 9.78 7.01 4.92
N VAL A 45 10.55 8.07 5.16
CA VAL A 45 11.98 8.11 4.84
C VAL A 45 12.81 7.88 6.10
N TYR A 46 12.58 8.70 7.13
CA TYR A 46 13.44 8.73 8.31
C TYR A 46 12.90 7.94 9.50
N GLY A 47 11.61 7.62 9.52
CA GLY A 47 10.99 6.95 10.65
C GLY A 47 11.48 5.51 10.83
N ASP A 48 11.57 5.09 12.08
CA ASP A 48 11.99 3.75 12.46
C ASP A 48 10.98 2.70 11.98
N PHE A 49 11.46 1.51 11.68
CA PHE A 49 10.63 0.37 11.28
C PHE A 49 10.30 -0.48 12.50
N GLU A 50 9.03 -0.81 12.68
CA GLU A 50 8.57 -1.74 13.71
C GLU A 50 7.66 -2.80 13.08
N LEU A 51 8.04 -4.07 13.16
CA LEU A 51 7.22 -5.17 12.65
C LEU A 51 5.97 -5.36 13.53
N VAL A 52 4.84 -5.68 12.91
CA VAL A 52 3.57 -5.93 13.58
C VAL A 52 3.09 -7.33 13.20
N ASP A 53 2.68 -8.11 14.20
CA ASP A 53 2.10 -9.45 14.01
C ASP A 53 3.01 -10.39 13.20
N GLU A 54 4.29 -10.49 13.62
CA GLU A 54 5.35 -11.25 12.92
C GLU A 54 4.98 -12.71 12.59
N GLN A 55 4.15 -13.32 13.43
CA GLN A 55 3.77 -14.73 13.28
C GLN A 55 2.65 -14.96 12.26
N ASN A 56 2.07 -13.89 11.70
CA ASN A 56 1.01 -13.98 10.71
C ASN A 56 1.57 -14.40 9.34
N ASP A 57 1.05 -15.49 8.80
CA ASP A 57 1.51 -16.08 7.54
C ASP A 57 0.88 -15.43 6.30
N LYS A 58 -0.18 -14.64 6.48
CA LYS A 58 -0.91 -13.96 5.38
C LYS A 58 -0.73 -12.46 5.40
N ILE A 59 -0.69 -11.85 6.57
CA ILE A 59 -0.56 -10.40 6.74
C ILE A 59 0.87 -10.05 7.08
N PHE A 60 1.49 -9.23 6.24
CA PHE A 60 2.72 -8.53 6.59
C PHE A 60 2.36 -7.09 6.94
N ALA A 61 2.48 -6.75 8.23
CA ALA A 61 2.19 -5.41 8.72
C ALA A 61 3.40 -4.82 9.43
N TYR A 62 3.59 -3.51 9.29
CA TYR A 62 4.65 -2.80 10.01
C TYR A 62 4.28 -1.34 10.20
N LYS A 63 4.81 -0.74 11.27
CA LYS A 63 4.76 0.70 11.48
C LYS A 63 6.04 1.36 10.96
N ARG A 64 5.87 2.62 10.56
CA ARG A 64 6.94 3.60 10.44
C ARG A 64 6.70 4.69 11.47
N VAL A 65 7.67 4.96 12.34
CA VAL A 65 7.52 5.89 13.47
C VAL A 65 8.54 7.02 13.34
N ALA A 66 8.06 8.24 13.14
CA ALA A 66 8.91 9.42 13.08
C ALA A 66 9.45 9.80 14.47
N GLY A 67 10.56 10.53 14.52
CA GLY A 67 11.18 10.95 15.78
C GLY A 67 10.31 11.89 16.63
N ASN A 68 9.27 12.49 16.06
CA ASN A 68 8.28 13.31 16.77
C ASN A 68 7.09 12.47 17.33
N GLY A 69 7.08 11.16 17.10
CA GLY A 69 6.03 10.24 17.52
C GLY A 69 4.90 10.00 16.51
N ASP A 70 4.84 10.74 15.41
CA ASP A 70 3.87 10.45 14.34
C ASP A 70 4.17 9.09 13.71
N ALA A 71 3.13 8.32 13.39
CA ALA A 71 3.31 6.98 12.85
C ALA A 71 2.36 6.68 11.69
N ALA A 72 2.82 5.82 10.79
CA ALA A 72 1.98 5.20 9.79
C ALA A 72 2.05 3.68 9.92
N LEU A 73 0.91 3.01 9.71
CA LEU A 73 0.81 1.56 9.59
C LEU A 73 0.70 1.18 8.13
N VAL A 74 1.54 0.25 7.68
CA VAL A 74 1.45 -0.37 6.36
C VAL A 74 1.02 -1.82 6.55
N VAL A 75 0.02 -2.25 5.79
CA VAL A 75 -0.55 -3.60 5.86
C VAL A 75 -0.63 -4.18 4.46
N CYS A 76 -0.06 -5.36 4.27
CA CYS A 76 -0.08 -6.09 3.01
C CYS A 76 -0.61 -7.50 3.26
N ASN A 77 -1.65 -7.91 2.52
CA ASN A 77 -2.07 -9.30 2.45
C ASN A 77 -1.24 -10.01 1.38
N PHE A 78 -0.29 -10.84 1.80
CA PHE A 78 0.56 -11.66 0.93
C PHE A 78 -0.07 -13.01 0.56
N SER A 79 -1.39 -13.16 0.75
CA SER A 79 -2.16 -14.34 0.33
C SER A 79 -3.17 -14.01 -0.77
N THR A 80 -3.71 -15.06 -1.39
CA THR A 80 -4.83 -14.96 -2.33
C THR A 80 -6.21 -15.05 -1.65
N ASP A 81 -6.24 -15.08 -0.31
CA ASP A 81 -7.48 -15.16 0.47
C ASP A 81 -7.98 -13.77 0.86
N LYS A 82 -9.26 -13.68 1.21
CA LYS A 82 -9.77 -12.55 2.00
C LYS A 82 -9.40 -12.77 3.46
N VAL A 83 -8.87 -11.74 4.11
CA VAL A 83 -8.44 -11.79 5.51
C VAL A 83 -9.13 -10.66 6.26
N VAL A 84 -9.70 -10.97 7.43
CA VAL A 84 -10.10 -9.95 8.41
C VAL A 84 -8.99 -9.93 9.45
N TRP A 85 -8.39 -8.77 9.67
CA TRP A 85 -7.25 -8.62 10.55
C TRP A 85 -7.45 -7.45 11.50
N SER A 86 -7.15 -7.65 12.78
CA SER A 86 -7.24 -6.61 13.80
C SER A 86 -5.86 -5.99 14.00
N SER A 87 -5.70 -4.72 13.64
CA SER A 87 -4.45 -3.98 13.79
C SER A 87 -4.14 -3.65 15.25
N GLY A 88 -5.16 -3.48 16.09
CA GLY A 88 -4.99 -2.94 17.45
C GLY A 88 -4.63 -1.45 17.49
N PHE A 89 -4.67 -0.76 16.35
CA PHE A 89 -4.39 0.67 16.22
C PHE A 89 -5.59 1.42 15.66
N GLU A 90 -5.83 2.62 16.16
CA GLU A 90 -6.80 3.54 15.56
C GLU A 90 -6.14 4.32 14.43
N ALA A 91 -6.75 4.30 13.25
CA ALA A 91 -6.28 5.10 12.11
C ALA A 91 -6.97 6.47 12.10
N ARG A 92 -6.21 7.52 11.79
CA ARG A 92 -6.69 8.88 11.54
C ARG A 92 -7.04 9.13 10.07
N GLU A 93 -6.28 8.53 9.15
CA GLU A 93 -6.41 8.74 7.70
C GLU A 93 -6.01 7.49 6.91
N VAL A 94 -6.67 7.25 5.77
CA VAL A 94 -6.18 6.32 4.75
C VAL A 94 -5.29 7.07 3.78
N LEU A 95 -3.97 6.84 3.85
CA LEU A 95 -2.98 7.52 3.02
C LEU A 95 -2.95 6.95 1.60
N VAL A 96 -2.97 5.62 1.49
CA VAL A 96 -2.96 4.90 0.20
C VAL A 96 -3.84 3.66 0.29
N SER A 97 -4.76 3.51 -0.66
CA SER A 97 -5.51 2.28 -0.90
C SER A 97 -5.78 2.11 -2.41
N PRO A 98 -5.16 1.13 -3.09
CA PRO A 98 -5.42 0.87 -4.52
C PRO A 98 -6.87 0.47 -4.81
N THR A 99 -7.55 -0.11 -3.82
CA THR A 99 -8.96 -0.54 -3.88
C THR A 99 -9.93 0.56 -3.51
N GLY A 100 -9.44 1.72 -3.04
CA GLY A 100 -10.26 2.89 -2.72
C GLY A 100 -10.93 2.88 -1.35
N LYS A 101 -10.38 2.13 -0.38
CA LYS A 101 -10.84 2.15 1.02
C LYS A 101 -10.72 3.55 1.61
N GLN A 102 -11.69 3.89 2.45
CA GLN A 102 -11.78 5.14 3.19
C GLN A 102 -11.68 4.87 4.69
N ILE A 103 -11.56 5.91 5.50
CA ILE A 103 -11.43 5.78 6.96
C ILE A 103 -12.61 5.05 7.62
N GLY A 104 -13.79 5.08 6.99
CA GLY A 104 -14.96 4.33 7.42
C GLY A 104 -14.82 2.80 7.32
N ASP A 105 -13.92 2.30 6.46
CA ASP A 105 -13.70 0.88 6.18
C ASP A 105 -12.68 0.22 7.13
N VAL A 106 -12.11 0.99 8.05
CA VAL A 106 -10.98 0.62 8.93
C VAL A 106 -11.30 0.83 10.42
N ARG A 107 -12.60 0.93 10.75
CA ARG A 107 -13.06 1.35 12.07
C ARG A 107 -12.78 0.31 13.15
N ALA A 108 -12.46 0.80 14.35
CA ALA A 108 -12.14 0.00 15.54
C ALA A 108 -10.91 -0.93 15.37
N GLY A 109 -10.00 -0.60 14.45
CA GLY A 109 -8.78 -1.38 14.21
C GLY A 109 -9.01 -2.66 13.42
N GLU A 110 -10.24 -3.01 13.04
CA GLU A 110 -10.50 -4.15 12.17
C GLU A 110 -10.39 -3.75 10.69
N ILE A 111 -9.62 -4.53 9.93
CA ILE A 111 -9.32 -4.27 8.53
C ILE A 111 -9.67 -5.50 7.71
N GLN A 112 -10.63 -5.35 6.80
CA GLN A 112 -10.91 -6.36 5.80
C GLN A 112 -9.97 -6.19 4.60
N MET A 113 -9.06 -7.13 4.42
CA MET A 113 -8.10 -7.18 3.32
C MET A 113 -8.54 -8.19 2.26
N GLY A 114 -8.62 -7.75 1.01
CA GLY A 114 -8.79 -8.58 -0.17
C GLY A 114 -7.49 -9.29 -0.58
N PRO A 115 -7.57 -10.23 -1.54
CA PRO A 115 -6.41 -10.94 -2.07
C PRO A 115 -5.34 -9.98 -2.61
N CYS A 116 -4.08 -10.17 -2.21
CA CYS A 116 -2.95 -9.33 -2.63
C CYS A 116 -3.15 -7.81 -2.40
N GLU A 117 -4.02 -7.43 -1.46
CA GLU A 117 -4.32 -6.04 -1.16
C GLU A 117 -3.27 -5.42 -0.23
N ALA A 118 -3.01 -4.13 -0.42
CA ALA A 118 -2.21 -3.33 0.49
C ALA A 118 -2.91 -2.02 0.85
N ILE A 119 -2.68 -1.55 2.07
CA ILE A 119 -3.19 -0.26 2.57
C ILE A 119 -2.12 0.40 3.45
N ALA A 120 -2.03 1.74 3.38
CA ALA A 120 -1.23 2.55 4.28
C ALA A 120 -2.15 3.52 5.04
N LEU A 121 -1.98 3.56 6.35
CA LEU A 121 -2.81 4.30 7.29
C LEU A 121 -1.94 5.26 8.09
N LEU A 122 -2.42 6.47 8.32
CA LEU A 122 -1.86 7.33 9.37
C LEU A 122 -2.49 6.91 10.69
N LEU A 123 -1.67 6.57 11.68
CA LEU A 123 -2.09 6.28 13.05
C LEU A 123 -2.22 7.57 13.83
#